data_AF-A0A956IAB7-F1
#
_entry.id   AF-A0A956IAB7-F1
#
_cell.length_a   1.000
_cell.length_b   1.000
_cell.length_c   1.000
_cell.angle_alpha   90.00
_cell.angle_beta   90.00
_cell.angle_gamma   90.00
#
_symmetry.space_group_name_H-M   'P 1'
#
loop_
_entity.id
_entity.type
_entity.pdbx_description
1 polymer ?
#
loop_
_entity_poly.entity_id
_entity_poly.type
_entity_poly.pdbx_seq_one_letter_code
_entity_poly.pdbx_strand_id
1 'polypeptide(L)'
;MDHDAVVIGTSIAQAVLMVALPIVVAVVAVRRGLPKWMIAVGAATFLGSQVVHLPMNVVITMIGAKLGLNETLSGPSALVVNALVLGLTAAFCEEGARFLVFRWTFARRKEWRSPGGALAHGLGHGGFEAMALGALVAVQIVGMLSLRDVDLSRMPMPDDQRALAMR
;
A
#
# COMPACT_ATOMS: atom_id res chain seq x y z
N MET A 1 16.91 -4.37 25.36
CA MET A 1 15.72 -3.53 25.04
C MET A 1 14.53 -4.47 24.97
N ASP A 2 13.39 -4.06 25.51
CA ASP A 2 12.13 -4.79 25.39
C ASP A 2 11.75 -4.92 23.90
N HIS A 3 11.49 -6.13 23.45
CA HIS A 3 11.20 -6.45 22.05
C HIS A 3 9.97 -5.66 21.56
N ASP A 4 8.96 -5.50 22.42
CA ASP A 4 7.74 -4.75 22.11
C ASP A 4 8.05 -3.27 21.89
N ALA A 5 8.88 -2.69 22.75
CA ALA A 5 9.30 -1.30 22.64
C ALA A 5 10.07 -1.04 21.34
N VAL A 6 10.87 -2.02 20.87
CA VAL A 6 11.57 -1.91 19.59
C VAL A 6 10.59 -1.93 18.43
N VAL A 7 9.66 -2.89 18.40
CA VAL A 7 8.68 -3.01 17.31
C VAL A 7 7.79 -1.76 17.23
N ILE A 8 7.25 -1.30 18.35
CA ILE A 8 6.42 -0.09 18.39
C ILE A 8 7.23 1.12 17.93
N GLY A 9 8.47 1.28 18.43
CA GLY A 9 9.33 2.38 18.05
C GLY A 9 9.66 2.40 16.56
N THR A 10 10.00 1.25 15.98
CA THR A 10 10.32 1.15 14.54
C THR A 10 9.08 1.34 13.67
N SER A 11 7.91 0.83 14.04
CA SER A 11 6.67 1.03 13.29
C SER A 11 6.21 2.49 13.31
N ILE A 12 6.35 3.19 14.44
CA ILE A 12 6.08 4.64 14.52
C ILE A 12 7.05 5.41 13.61
N ALA A 13 8.35 5.12 13.70
CA ALA A 13 9.35 5.77 12.86
C ALA A 13 9.07 5.53 11.37
N GLN A 14 8.71 4.30 10.99
CA GLN A 14 8.30 3.95 9.64
C GLN A 14 7.10 4.78 9.18
N ALA A 15 6.00 4.80 9.94
CA ALA A 15 4.79 5.55 9.57
C ALA A 15 5.08 7.04 9.41
N VAL A 16 5.85 7.64 10.33
CA VAL A 16 6.26 9.04 10.26
C VAL A 16 7.10 9.30 9.00
N LEU A 17 8.10 8.47 8.70
CA LEU A 17 8.93 8.64 7.51
C LEU A 17 8.12 8.51 6.22
N MET A 18 7.24 7.51 6.13
CA MET A 18 6.40 7.26 4.96
C MET A 18 5.42 8.41 4.67
N VAL A 19 5.02 9.18 5.68
CA VAL A 19 4.15 10.35 5.51
C VAL A 19 4.95 11.64 5.32
N ALA A 20 5.92 11.90 6.20
CA ALA A 20 6.63 13.18 6.22
C ALA A 20 7.55 13.34 5.01
N LEU A 21 8.27 12.28 4.60
CA LEU A 21 9.26 12.37 3.53
C LEU A 21 8.62 12.74 2.18
N PRO A 22 7.54 12.10 1.71
CA PRO A 22 6.86 12.52 0.48
C PRO A 22 6.40 13.98 0.50
N ILE A 23 5.86 14.46 1.63
CA ILE A 23 5.39 15.84 1.78
C ILE A 23 6.57 16.82 1.63
N VAL A 24 7.67 16.57 2.37
CA VAL A 24 8.86 17.41 2.31
C VAL A 24 9.44 17.43 0.90
N VAL A 25 9.60 16.26 0.27
CA VAL A 25 10.14 16.16 -1.09
C VAL A 25 9.23 16.86 -2.10
N ALA A 26 7.91 16.72 -1.99
CA ALA A 26 6.96 17.42 -2.86
C ALA A 26 7.04 18.95 -2.71
N VAL A 27 7.12 19.46 -1.48
CA VAL A 27 7.28 20.90 -1.22
C VAL A 27 8.59 21.43 -1.80
N VAL A 28 9.71 20.72 -1.57
CA VAL A 28 11.02 21.11 -2.11
C VAL A 28 11.02 21.06 -3.64
N ALA A 29 10.43 20.02 -4.24
CA ALA A 29 10.31 19.89 -5.68
C ALA A 29 9.54 21.06 -6.30
N VAL A 30 8.39 21.43 -5.74
CA VAL A 30 7.59 22.57 -6.22
C VAL A 30 8.36 23.88 -6.06
N ARG A 31 9.09 24.08 -4.95
CA ARG A 31 9.96 25.26 -4.76
C ARG A 31 11.12 25.32 -5.75
N ARG A 32 11.58 24.17 -6.25
CA ARG A 32 12.61 24.06 -7.31
C ARG A 32 12.03 24.15 -8.73
N GLY A 33 10.75 24.48 -8.88
CA GLY A 33 10.11 24.71 -10.17
C GLY A 33 9.51 23.47 -10.82
N LEU A 34 9.42 22.34 -10.11
CA LEU A 34 8.72 21.18 -10.65
C LEU A 34 7.21 21.46 -10.76
N PRO A 35 6.55 20.98 -11.82
CA PRO A 35 5.13 21.26 -12.05
C PRO A 35 4.25 20.58 -11.00
N LYS A 36 3.72 21.36 -10.05
CA LYS A 36 2.85 20.86 -8.95
C LYS A 36 1.64 20.02 -9.43
N TRP A 37 1.10 20.35 -10.60
CA TRP A 37 -0.06 19.64 -11.14
C TRP A 37 0.32 18.23 -11.63
N MET A 38 1.59 17.98 -11.98
CA MET A 38 2.07 16.62 -12.29
C MET A 38 2.18 15.74 -11.06
N ILE A 39 2.46 16.32 -9.90
CA ILE A 39 2.38 15.60 -8.62
C ILE A 39 0.94 15.13 -8.39
N ALA A 40 -0.05 16.00 -8.63
CA ALA A 40 -1.46 15.63 -8.52
C ALA A 40 -1.87 14.54 -9.52
N VAL A 41 -1.40 14.62 -10.77
CA VAL A 41 -1.64 13.56 -11.77
C VAL A 41 -0.98 12.24 -11.36
N GLY A 42 0.24 12.27 -10.81
CA GLY A 42 0.90 11.10 -10.25
C GLY A 42 0.07 10.43 -9.15
N ALA A 43 -0.37 11.21 -8.17
CA ALA A 43 -1.22 10.73 -7.08
C ALA A 43 -2.55 10.16 -7.60
N ALA A 44 -3.20 10.83 -8.56
CA ALA A 44 -4.41 10.34 -9.21
C ALA A 44 -4.16 9.07 -10.05
N THR A 45 -2.97 8.89 -10.61
CA THR A 45 -2.60 7.68 -11.36
C THR A 45 -2.58 6.47 -10.43
N PHE A 46 -1.94 6.59 -9.26
CA PHE A 46 -1.96 5.55 -8.24
C PHE A 46 -3.38 5.31 -7.73
N LEU A 47 -4.12 6.36 -7.35
CA LEU A 47 -5.47 6.18 -6.81
C LEU A 47 -6.40 5.50 -7.84
N GLY A 48 -6.26 5.87 -9.11
CA GLY A 48 -6.98 5.26 -10.21
C GLY A 48 -6.62 3.79 -10.43
N SER A 49 -5.35 3.40 -10.25
CA SER A 49 -4.97 1.98 -10.34
C SER A 49 -5.61 1.17 -9.21
N GLN A 50 -5.74 1.74 -8.01
CA GLN A 50 -6.36 1.05 -6.87
C GLN A 50 -7.85 0.74 -7.07
N VAL A 51 -8.58 1.55 -7.84
CA VAL A 51 -9.99 1.30 -8.19
C VAL A 51 -10.17 -0.03 -8.92
N VAL A 52 -9.16 -0.48 -9.68
CA VAL A 52 -9.19 -1.78 -10.39
C VAL A 52 -8.46 -2.85 -9.60
N HIS A 53 -7.30 -2.51 -9.03
CA HIS A 53 -6.42 -3.44 -8.32
C HIS A 53 -7.11 -4.08 -7.11
N LEU A 54 -7.77 -3.29 -6.24
CA LEU A 54 -8.40 -3.84 -5.04
C LEU A 54 -9.55 -4.80 -5.37
N PRO A 55 -10.53 -4.45 -6.23
CA PRO A 55 -11.56 -5.41 -6.62
C PRO A 55 -11.00 -6.65 -7.32
N MET A 56 -9.96 -6.48 -8.16
CA MET A 56 -9.33 -7.61 -8.84
C MET A 56 -8.73 -8.60 -7.84
N ASN A 57 -8.04 -8.11 -6.81
CA ASN A 57 -7.49 -8.98 -5.76
C ASN A 57 -8.59 -9.68 -4.96
N VAL A 58 -9.69 -8.99 -4.64
CA VAL A 58 -10.85 -9.63 -4.00
C VAL A 58 -11.38 -10.78 -4.85
N VAL A 59 -11.54 -10.58 -6.16
CA VAL A 59 -11.99 -11.63 -7.08
C VAL A 59 -11.00 -12.80 -7.16
N ILE A 60 -9.70 -12.52 -7.27
CA ILE A 60 -8.66 -13.54 -7.30
C ILE A 60 -8.65 -14.36 -6.01
N THR A 61 -8.78 -13.71 -4.85
CA THR A 61 -8.89 -14.39 -3.56
C THR A 61 -10.14 -15.27 -3.49
N MET A 62 -11.29 -14.79 -3.97
CA MET A 62 -12.53 -15.59 -4.02
C MET A 62 -12.40 -16.81 -4.93
N ILE A 63 -11.75 -16.67 -6.09
CA ILE A 63 -11.48 -17.78 -7.00
C ILE A 63 -10.54 -18.80 -6.34
N GLY A 64 -9.45 -18.33 -5.73
CA GLY A 64 -8.50 -19.20 -5.04
C GLY A 64 -9.15 -20.01 -3.91
N ALA A 65 -10.00 -19.37 -3.12
CA ALA A 65 -10.79 -20.04 -2.08
C ALA A 65 -11.71 -21.12 -2.68
N LYS A 66 -12.43 -20.82 -3.77
CA LYS A 66 -13.29 -21.82 -4.46
C LYS A 66 -12.52 -23.00 -5.04
N LEU A 67 -11.25 -22.81 -5.39
CA LEU A 67 -10.37 -23.86 -5.91
C LEU A 67 -9.67 -24.68 -4.82
N GLY A 68 -9.95 -24.43 -3.54
CA GLY A 68 -9.32 -25.15 -2.44
C GLY A 68 -7.84 -24.76 -2.22
N LEU A 69 -7.42 -23.59 -2.71
CA LEU A 69 -6.03 -23.16 -2.60
C LEU A 69 -5.67 -22.73 -1.18
N ASN A 70 -6.63 -22.35 -0.35
CA ASN A 70 -6.38 -21.96 1.04
C ASN A 70 -5.98 -23.15 1.92
N GLU A 71 -6.50 -24.33 1.58
CA GLU A 71 -6.22 -25.59 2.25
C GLU A 71 -4.93 -26.23 1.70
N THR A 72 -4.66 -26.02 0.41
CA THR A 72 -3.49 -26.59 -0.28
C THR A 72 -2.21 -25.77 -0.04
N LEU A 73 -2.32 -24.44 -0.03
CA LEU A 73 -1.21 -23.53 0.22
C LEU A 73 -1.17 -23.19 1.71
N SER A 74 -0.20 -23.75 2.43
CA SER A 74 0.00 -23.49 3.85
C SER A 74 1.44 -23.11 4.17
N GLY A 75 1.63 -22.36 5.25
CA GLY A 75 2.96 -21.97 5.71
C GLY A 75 3.74 -21.12 4.69
N PRO A 76 5.05 -21.34 4.52
CA PRO A 76 5.90 -20.48 3.68
C PRO A 76 5.50 -20.41 2.20
N SER A 77 4.95 -21.49 1.63
CA SER A 77 4.54 -21.51 0.22
C SER A 77 3.36 -20.58 -0.03
N ALA A 78 2.41 -20.50 0.91
CA ALA A 78 1.30 -19.55 0.84
C ALA A 78 1.79 -18.10 0.82
N LEU A 79 2.80 -17.77 1.64
CA LEU A 79 3.38 -16.43 1.67
C LEU A 79 4.00 -16.06 0.32
N VAL A 80 4.80 -16.96 -0.27
CA VAL A 80 5.45 -16.72 -1.57
C VAL A 80 4.41 -16.56 -2.67
N VAL A 81 3.42 -17.45 -2.72
CA VAL A 81 2.35 -17.35 -3.74
C VAL A 81 1.55 -16.06 -3.57
N ASN A 82 1.17 -15.70 -2.35
CA ASN A 82 0.45 -14.44 -2.10
C ASN A 82 1.30 -13.22 -2.47
N ALA A 83 2.59 -13.20 -2.14
CA ALA A 83 3.49 -12.11 -2.52
C ALA A 83 3.61 -11.97 -4.04
N LEU A 84 3.69 -13.09 -4.77
CA LEU A 84 3.73 -13.09 -6.24
C LEU A 84 2.41 -12.61 -6.82
N VAL A 85 1.27 -13.12 -6.35
CA VAL A 85 -0.05 -12.74 -6.86
C VAL A 85 -0.30 -11.26 -6.58
N LEU A 86 -0.15 -10.80 -5.34
CA LEU A 86 -0.36 -9.40 -4.96
C LEU A 86 0.63 -8.46 -5.64
N GLY A 87 1.90 -8.87 -5.77
CA GLY A 87 2.92 -8.07 -6.46
C GLY A 87 2.68 -7.95 -7.96
N LEU A 88 2.34 -9.05 -8.65
CA LEU A 88 2.10 -9.06 -10.09
C LEU A 88 0.80 -8.32 -10.45
N THR A 89 -0.24 -8.47 -9.64
CA THR A 89 -1.50 -7.75 -9.81
C THR A 89 -1.32 -6.24 -9.59
N ALA A 90 -0.56 -5.85 -8.56
CA ALA A 90 -0.17 -4.45 -8.36
C ALA A 90 0.62 -3.92 -9.55
N ALA A 91 1.66 -4.64 -10.00
CA ALA A 91 2.47 -4.25 -11.15
C ALA A 91 1.63 -4.09 -12.42
N PHE A 92 0.73 -5.04 -12.70
CA PHE A 92 -0.15 -4.98 -13.87
C PHE A 92 -1.08 -3.76 -13.82
N CYS A 93 -1.75 -3.52 -12.69
CA CYS A 93 -2.67 -2.39 -12.55
C CYS A 93 -1.95 -1.04 -12.56
N GLU A 94 -0.83 -0.92 -11.85
CA GLU A 94 -0.08 0.33 -11.75
C GLU A 94 0.61 0.70 -13.06
N GLU A 95 1.32 -0.24 -13.69
CA GLU A 95 1.93 0.03 -15.00
C GLU A 95 0.87 0.24 -16.08
N GLY A 96 -0.27 -0.47 -16.01
CA GLY A 96 -1.42 -0.21 -16.86
C GLY A 96 -1.91 1.24 -16.71
N ALA A 97 -2.13 1.71 -15.48
CA ALA A 97 -2.55 3.07 -15.22
C ALA A 97 -1.52 4.12 -15.69
N ARG A 98 -0.22 3.90 -15.41
CA ARG A 98 0.87 4.78 -15.90
C ARG A 98 0.89 4.82 -17.42
N PHE A 99 0.82 3.66 -18.07
CA PHE A 99 0.78 3.58 -19.53
C PHE A 99 -0.38 4.38 -20.10
N LEU A 100 -1.60 4.23 -19.56
CA LEU A 100 -2.78 4.96 -20.01
C LEU A 100 -2.62 6.48 -19.82
N VAL A 101 -2.13 6.91 -18.65
CA VAL A 101 -1.86 8.32 -18.35
C VAL A 101 -0.81 8.88 -19.31
N PHE A 102 0.30 8.18 -19.56
CA PHE A 102 1.31 8.60 -20.52
C PHE A 102 0.79 8.62 -21.95
N ARG A 103 0.03 7.60 -22.34
CA ARG A 103 -0.51 7.45 -23.69
C ARG A 103 -1.53 8.52 -24.06
N TRP A 104 -2.33 9.01 -23.11
CA TRP A 104 -3.37 10.00 -23.37
C TRP A 104 -2.99 11.41 -22.95
N THR A 105 -2.35 11.55 -21.79
CA THR A 105 -2.06 12.87 -21.19
C THR A 105 -0.82 13.48 -21.81
N PHE A 106 0.27 12.71 -21.89
CA PHE A 106 1.54 13.19 -22.45
C PHE A 106 1.55 13.17 -23.98
N ALA A 107 0.70 12.37 -24.64
CA ALA A 107 0.53 12.44 -26.08
C ALA A 107 -0.18 13.73 -26.52
N ARG A 108 -1.10 14.26 -25.69
CA ARG A 108 -1.89 15.46 -25.99
C ARG A 108 -1.23 16.77 -25.54
N ARG A 109 -0.32 16.71 -24.57
CA ARG A 109 0.34 17.87 -23.95
C ARG A 109 1.85 17.68 -23.97
N LYS A 110 2.47 18.03 -25.11
CA LYS A 110 3.91 17.81 -25.34
C LYS A 110 4.77 18.58 -24.35
N GLU A 111 4.30 19.73 -23.87
CA GLU A 111 4.96 20.55 -22.86
C GLU A 111 5.08 19.83 -21.49
N TRP A 112 4.31 18.76 -21.29
CA TRP A 112 4.37 17.92 -20.09
C TRP A 112 5.41 16.81 -20.21
N ARG A 113 5.90 16.52 -21.42
CA ARG A 113 6.97 15.55 -21.71
C ARG A 113 8.36 16.13 -21.41
N SER A 114 8.55 16.60 -20.18
CA SER A 114 9.85 17.07 -19.69
C SER A 114 10.37 16.15 -18.58
N PRO A 115 11.70 16.11 -18.36
CA PRO A 115 12.27 15.40 -17.22
C PRO A 115 11.63 15.84 -15.89
N GLY A 116 11.37 17.15 -15.73
CA GLY A 116 10.69 17.69 -14.55
C GLY A 116 9.25 17.22 -14.39
N GLY A 117 8.51 17.07 -15.50
CA GLY A 117 7.16 16.52 -15.51
C GLY A 117 7.12 15.05 -15.11
N ALA A 118 8.04 14.24 -15.66
CA ALA A 118 8.19 12.84 -15.29
C ALA A 118 8.60 12.66 -13.81
N LEU A 119 9.55 13.48 -13.33
CA LEU A 119 9.96 13.46 -11.92
C LEU A 119 8.79 13.84 -11.00
N ALA A 120 8.05 14.89 -11.34
CA ALA A 120 6.91 15.34 -10.56
C ALA A 120 5.77 14.29 -10.55
N HIS A 121 5.52 13.61 -11.67
CA HIS A 121 4.58 12.49 -11.74
C HIS A 121 5.01 11.33 -10.83
N GLY A 122 6.27 10.91 -10.92
CA GLY A 122 6.82 9.85 -10.06
C GLY A 122 6.75 10.20 -8.57
N LEU A 123 7.07 11.45 -8.20
CA LEU A 123 6.92 11.96 -6.84
C LEU A 123 5.47 11.92 -6.35
N GLY A 124 4.52 12.26 -7.21
CA GLY A 124 3.09 12.17 -6.91
C GLY A 124 2.62 10.75 -6.69
N HIS A 125 3.00 9.84 -7.60
CA HIS A 125 2.60 8.43 -7.56
C HIS A 125 3.18 7.74 -6.32
N GLY A 126 4.51 7.66 -6.24
CA GLY A 126 5.18 6.96 -5.14
C GLY A 126 5.02 7.67 -3.80
N GLY A 127 4.89 9.00 -3.81
CA GLY A 127 4.62 9.76 -2.60
C GLY A 127 3.24 9.48 -2.00
N PHE A 128 2.20 9.39 -2.84
CA PHE A 128 0.87 9.04 -2.37
C PHE A 128 0.79 7.59 -1.89
N GLU A 129 1.42 6.66 -2.62
CA GLU A 129 1.54 5.27 -2.20
C GLU A 129 2.20 5.14 -0.81
N ALA A 130 3.34 5.80 -0.61
CA ALA A 130 4.03 5.82 0.68
C ALA A 130 3.13 6.40 1.79
N MET A 131 2.44 7.52 1.55
CA MET A 131 1.52 8.08 2.55
C MET A 131 0.36 7.13 2.88
N ALA A 132 -0.21 6.46 1.89
CA ALA A 132 -1.30 5.50 2.09
C ALA A 132 -0.85 4.28 2.89
N LEU A 133 0.32 3.71 2.57
CA LEU A 133 0.91 2.61 3.32
C LEU A 133 1.32 3.04 4.74
N GLY A 134 1.86 4.24 4.91
CA GLY A 134 2.18 4.80 6.23
C GLY A 134 0.93 4.99 7.11
N ALA A 135 -0.18 5.44 6.51
CA ALA A 135 -1.47 5.53 7.20
C ALA A 135 -1.99 4.13 7.60
N LEU A 136 -1.83 3.12 6.75
CA LEU A 136 -2.20 1.74 7.07
C LEU A 136 -1.38 1.21 8.25
N VAL A 137 -0.07 1.47 8.28
CA VAL A 137 0.80 1.11 9.41
C VAL A 137 0.32 1.80 10.70
N ALA A 138 -0.04 3.09 10.65
CA ALA A 138 -0.57 3.79 11.81
C ALA A 138 -1.87 3.14 12.34
N VAL A 139 -2.80 2.77 11.44
CA VAL A 139 -4.03 2.04 11.82
C VAL A 139 -3.71 0.69 12.46
N GLN A 140 -2.75 -0.06 11.91
CA GLN A 140 -2.32 -1.34 12.47
C GLN A 140 -1.72 -1.19 13.87
N ILE A 141 -0.87 -0.19 14.10
CA ILE A 141 -0.31 0.10 15.43
C ILE A 141 -1.42 0.44 16.42
N VAL A 142 -2.38 1.29 16.03
CA VAL A 142 -3.53 1.61 16.91
C VAL A 142 -4.31 0.35 17.26
N GLY A 143 -4.55 -0.53 16.29
CA GLY A 143 -5.19 -1.82 16.52
C GLY A 143 -4.41 -2.70 17.50
N MET A 144 -3.10 -2.85 17.29
CA MET A 144 -2.23 -3.63 18.17
C MET A 144 -2.20 -3.08 19.60
N LEU A 145 -2.06 -1.76 19.77
CA LEU A 145 -2.06 -1.11 21.08
C LEU A 145 -3.42 -1.23 21.78
N SER A 146 -4.52 -1.15 21.04
CA SER A 146 -5.87 -1.29 21.60
C SER A 146 -6.16 -2.71 22.10
N LEU A 147 -5.48 -3.71 21.57
CA LEU A 147 -5.64 -5.12 21.93
C LEU A 147 -4.62 -5.61 22.96
N ARG A 148 -3.58 -4.83 23.27
CA ARG A 148 -2.41 -5.26 24.04
C ARG A 148 -2.76 -5.85 25.41
N ASP A 149 -3.68 -5.23 26.12
CA ASP A 149 -4.06 -5.60 27.48
C ASP A 149 -5.46 -6.22 27.55
N VAL A 150 -6.02 -6.62 26.40
CA VAL A 150 -7.36 -7.23 26.37
C VAL A 150 -7.26 -8.73 26.62
N ASP A 151 -7.99 -9.19 27.63
CA ASP A 151 -8.17 -10.61 27.91
C ASP A 151 -8.96 -11.27 26.76
N LEU A 152 -8.24 -11.94 25.87
CA LEU A 152 -8.80 -12.63 24.71
C LEU A 152 -9.84 -13.68 25.11
N SER A 153 -9.76 -14.27 26.31
CA SER A 153 -10.75 -15.27 26.77
C SER A 153 -12.15 -14.69 26.93
N ARG A 154 -12.26 -13.37 27.11
CA ARG A 154 -13.52 -12.63 27.28
C ARG A 154 -14.07 -12.05 25.98
N MET A 155 -13.36 -12.19 24.87
CA MET A 155 -13.85 -11.75 23.58
C MET A 155 -14.87 -12.73 23.01
N PRO A 156 -15.93 -12.24 22.33
CA PRO A 156 -16.85 -13.09 21.59
C PRO A 156 -16.16 -13.61 20.32
N MET A 157 -15.34 -14.66 20.48
CA MET A 157 -14.65 -15.33 19.39
C MET A 157 -15.26 -16.71 19.09
N PRO A 158 -15.21 -17.18 17.83
CA PRO A 158 -15.48 -18.57 17.47
C PRO A 158 -14.62 -19.56 18.27
N ASP A 159 -15.15 -20.76 18.56
CA ASP A 159 -14.51 -21.72 19.45
C ASP A 159 -13.17 -22.26 18.92
N ASP A 160 -13.03 -22.36 17.60
CA ASP A 160 -11.78 -22.70 16.90
C ASP A 160 -10.69 -21.64 17.08
N GLN A 161 -11.06 -20.36 17.09
CA GLN A 161 -10.13 -19.25 17.36
C GLN A 161 -9.77 -19.16 18.84
N ARG A 162 -10.73 -19.43 19.74
CA ARG A 162 -10.48 -19.50 21.19
C ARG A 162 -9.44 -20.56 21.55
N ALA A 163 -9.49 -21.72 20.91
CA ALA A 163 -8.54 -22.80 21.13
C ALA A 163 -7.10 -22.45 20.69
N LEU A 164 -6.95 -21.58 19.69
CA LEU A 164 -5.65 -21.07 19.23
C LEU A 164 -5.10 -19.97 20.15
N ALA A 165 -5.97 -19.12 20.70
CA ALA A 165 -5.60 -18.02 21.60
C ALA A 165 -5.19 -18.47 23.02
N MET A 166 -5.59 -19.69 23.43
CA MET A 166 -5.27 -20.27 24.74
C MET A 166 -4.06 -21.22 24.73
N ARG A 167 -3.36 -21.36 23.60
CA ARG A 167 -2.08 -22.08 23.49
C ARG A 167 -0.91 -21.15 23.77
#